data_AF-A0AAD7FBY1-F1
#
_entry.id   AF-A0AAD7FBY1-F1
#
_cell.length_a   1.000
_cell.length_b   1.000
_cell.length_c   1.000
_cell.angle_alpha   90.00
_cell.angle_beta   90.00
_cell.angle_gamma   90.00
#
_symmetry.space_group_name_H-M   'P 1'
#
loop_
_entity.id
_entity.type
_entity.pdbx_description
1 polymer ?
#
loop_
_entity_poly.entity_id
_entity_poly.type
_entity_poly.pdbx_seq_one_letter_code
_entity_poly.pdbx_strand_id
1 'polypeptide(L)'
;MARGVHLSTSLQFDTPAGTSTLYLYCELDLLLREWRISSVSAPAEDAVHPKIVKFTRGLADDIPIYERRPTAEVDAAWRELYSVETKIPKSEALKMTNQTWPLHREPGYHIIALDVFHQLHCLVRPAFTFFARNSLQSQDMLRQRIHTPTIGGHPSAISDANTTYPHVPISHLRHCIGAIRQALMCAADITPIVWQWSEPRQLVEQQDDVVHMCRDFGSVRRWAEDADRRFVSRMEDFRAPPGNDGIIGAGETGEEGMDWGGHHDQ
;
A
#
# COMPACT_ATOMS: atom_id res chain seq x y z
N MET A 1 73.99 17.69 -12.35
CA MET A 1 74.33 18.17 -13.71
C MET A 1 74.01 17.05 -14.68
N ALA A 2 73.39 17.17 -15.86
CA ALA A 2 72.64 18.19 -16.58
C ALA A 2 72.04 17.47 -17.83
N ARG A 3 70.78 17.79 -18.23
CA ARG A 3 70.18 17.77 -19.61
C ARG A 3 70.40 16.49 -20.47
N GLY A 4 69.43 15.71 -20.98
CA GLY A 4 68.11 16.00 -21.56
C GLY A 4 68.19 16.02 -23.10
N VAL A 5 67.57 15.07 -23.84
CA VAL A 5 66.99 15.23 -25.20
C VAL A 5 65.95 14.13 -25.47
N HIS A 6 64.77 14.57 -25.93
CA HIS A 6 63.60 13.82 -26.42
C HIS A 6 63.81 13.14 -27.78
N LEU A 7 63.08 12.05 -28.06
CA LEU A 7 62.51 11.80 -29.38
C LEU A 7 61.09 11.23 -29.23
N SER A 8 60.12 12.04 -29.65
CA SER A 8 58.70 11.70 -29.76
C SER A 8 58.45 10.69 -30.88
N THR A 9 57.50 9.79 -30.68
CA THR A 9 56.62 9.37 -31.76
C THR A 9 55.19 9.45 -31.25
N SER A 10 54.51 10.52 -31.67
CA SER A 10 53.10 10.79 -31.41
C SER A 10 52.24 9.89 -32.30
N LEU A 11 51.45 9.01 -31.68
CA LEU A 11 50.16 8.64 -32.22
C LEU A 11 49.13 9.45 -31.46
N GLN A 12 48.74 10.59 -32.05
CA GLN A 12 47.61 11.39 -31.58
C GLN A 12 46.33 10.62 -31.90
N PHE A 13 45.68 10.11 -30.87
CA PHE A 13 44.23 9.95 -30.86
C PHE A 13 43.68 11.11 -30.03
N ASP A 14 43.19 12.15 -30.72
CA ASP A 14 42.40 13.20 -30.10
C ASP A 14 41.03 12.60 -29.74
N THR A 15 40.93 12.02 -28.54
CA THR A 15 39.64 11.88 -27.87
C THR A 15 39.56 12.99 -26.82
N PRO A 16 38.46 13.77 -26.76
CA PRO A 16 38.25 14.71 -25.66
C PRO A 16 38.16 13.93 -24.35
N ALA A 17 39.27 13.90 -23.61
CA ALA A 17 39.31 13.39 -22.26
C ALA A 17 38.38 14.26 -21.39
N GLY A 18 37.23 13.72 -21.01
CA GLY A 18 36.44 14.29 -19.91
C GLY A 18 34.93 14.23 -20.04
N THR A 19 34.36 14.00 -21.22
CA THR A 19 32.88 14.03 -21.37
C THR A 19 32.25 12.65 -21.19
N SER A 20 32.80 11.58 -21.76
CA SER A 20 32.12 10.26 -21.74
C SER A 20 32.02 9.62 -20.35
N THR A 21 33.00 9.84 -19.46
CA THR A 21 32.95 9.27 -18.10
C THR A 21 31.96 10.00 -17.20
N LEU A 22 31.85 11.34 -17.35
CA LEU A 22 30.89 12.14 -16.58
C LEU A 22 29.44 11.83 -16.94
N TYR A 23 29.14 11.56 -18.21
CA TYR A 23 27.78 11.16 -18.62
C TYR A 23 27.39 9.79 -18.03
N LEU A 24 28.29 8.81 -17.99
CA LEU A 24 28.01 7.52 -17.34
C LEU A 24 27.77 7.68 -15.84
N TYR A 25 28.57 8.50 -15.14
CA TYR A 25 28.37 8.75 -13.71
C TYR A 25 27.09 9.55 -13.43
N CYS A 26 26.69 10.46 -14.31
CA CYS A 26 25.47 11.26 -14.14
C CYS A 26 24.19 10.45 -14.44
N GLU A 27 24.19 9.58 -15.44
CA GLU A 27 23.12 8.62 -15.70
C GLU A 27 22.98 7.62 -14.55
N LEU A 28 24.11 7.08 -14.03
CA LEU A 28 24.11 6.24 -12.84
C LEU A 28 23.65 7.02 -11.60
N ASP A 29 24.07 8.28 -11.39
CA ASP A 29 23.61 9.09 -10.25
C ASP A 29 22.13 9.50 -10.38
N LEU A 30 21.59 9.71 -11.57
CA LEU A 30 20.16 9.98 -11.79
C LEU A 30 19.32 8.72 -11.55
N LEU A 31 19.76 7.57 -12.07
CA LEU A 31 19.15 6.26 -11.78
C LEU A 31 19.26 5.90 -10.29
N LEU A 32 20.37 6.24 -9.63
CA LEU A 32 20.58 6.02 -8.20
C LEU A 32 19.89 7.06 -7.32
N ARG A 33 19.62 8.28 -7.81
CA ARG A 33 18.84 9.31 -7.08
C ARG A 33 17.35 9.03 -7.10
N GLU A 34 16.84 8.44 -8.17
CA GLU A 34 15.46 7.93 -8.20
C GLU A 34 15.28 6.68 -7.32
N TRP A 35 16.34 5.90 -7.10
CA TRP A 35 16.33 4.68 -6.27
C TRP A 35 16.78 4.85 -4.82
N ARG A 36 17.44 5.96 -4.45
CA ARG A 36 17.88 6.23 -3.06
C ARG A 36 16.86 7.06 -2.29
N ILE A 37 15.66 6.54 -2.17
CA ILE A 37 14.83 6.83 -1.00
C ILE A 37 14.85 5.57 -0.14
N SER A 38 15.92 5.32 0.61
CA SER A 38 15.80 4.61 1.89
C SER A 38 17.08 4.62 2.71
N SER A 39 16.99 5.10 3.96
CA SER A 39 17.92 4.75 5.03
C SER A 39 17.43 3.53 5.85
N VAL A 40 16.31 2.92 5.46
CA VAL A 40 15.69 1.75 6.10
C VAL A 40 15.65 0.59 5.11
N SER A 41 16.63 -0.31 5.19
CA SER A 41 16.69 -1.48 4.30
C SER A 41 15.53 -2.44 4.59
N ALA A 42 14.69 -2.68 3.59
CA ALA A 42 13.65 -3.71 3.63
C ALA A 42 14.08 -4.95 2.80
N PRO A 43 13.83 -6.19 3.26
CA PRO A 43 14.23 -7.39 2.52
C PRO A 43 13.54 -7.58 1.16
N ALA A 44 12.37 -6.97 0.95
CA ALA A 44 11.57 -7.10 -0.27
C ALA A 44 11.71 -5.91 -1.25
N GLU A 45 12.80 -5.15 -1.14
CA GLU A 45 13.02 -3.94 -1.96
C GLU A 45 13.04 -4.25 -3.47
N ASP A 46 13.62 -5.39 -3.85
CA ASP A 46 13.73 -5.85 -5.24
C ASP A 46 12.39 -6.25 -5.87
N ALA A 47 11.38 -6.52 -5.05
CA ALA A 47 10.02 -6.83 -5.49
C ALA A 47 9.16 -5.56 -5.72
N VAL A 48 9.66 -4.38 -5.37
CA VAL A 48 8.92 -3.12 -5.54
C VAL A 48 9.07 -2.60 -6.96
N HIS A 49 7.97 -2.65 -7.71
CA HIS A 49 7.91 -2.10 -9.06
C HIS A 49 6.71 -1.17 -9.21
N PRO A 50 6.88 0.03 -9.80
CA PRO A 50 5.76 0.92 -10.08
C PRO A 50 4.72 0.23 -10.98
N LYS A 51 3.46 0.26 -10.55
CA LYS A 51 2.34 -0.28 -11.31
C LYS A 51 1.17 0.69 -11.28
N ILE A 52 0.71 1.10 -12.46
CA ILE A 52 -0.50 1.91 -12.59
C ILE A 52 -1.71 0.99 -12.48
N VAL A 53 -2.59 1.26 -11.52
CA VAL A 53 -3.80 0.47 -11.28
C VAL A 53 -4.99 1.43 -11.16
N LYS A 54 -6.06 1.14 -11.89
CA LYS A 54 -7.35 1.82 -11.72
C LYS A 54 -8.08 1.20 -10.53
N PHE A 55 -8.51 2.04 -9.59
CA PHE A 55 -9.32 1.57 -8.45
C PHE A 55 -10.74 1.27 -8.90
N THR A 56 -11.29 0.18 -8.38
CA THR A 56 -12.71 -0.17 -8.52
C THR A 56 -13.51 0.69 -7.55
N ARG A 57 -14.66 1.18 -8.02
CA ARG A 57 -15.51 2.08 -7.21
C ARG A 57 -16.33 1.33 -6.16
N GLY A 58 -16.60 0.03 -6.36
CA GLY A 58 -17.33 -0.76 -5.38
C GLY A 58 -18.83 -0.44 -5.31
N LEU A 59 -19.39 0.13 -6.38
CA LEU A 59 -20.76 0.63 -6.45
C LEU A 59 -21.44 0.14 -7.72
N ALA A 60 -22.77 0.04 -7.67
CA ALA A 60 -23.62 -0.47 -8.77
C ALA A 60 -23.17 -1.87 -9.25
N ASP A 61 -22.82 -2.01 -10.53
CA ASP A 61 -22.59 -3.31 -11.17
C ASP A 61 -21.15 -3.83 -11.03
N ASP A 62 -20.20 -3.00 -10.58
CA ASP A 62 -18.79 -3.35 -10.38
C ASP A 62 -18.47 -3.47 -8.89
N ILE A 63 -19.00 -4.53 -8.26
CA ILE A 63 -18.72 -4.87 -6.85
C ILE A 63 -17.65 -5.97 -6.79
N PRO A 64 -16.39 -5.63 -6.42
CA PRO A 64 -15.31 -6.61 -6.28
C PRO A 64 -15.63 -7.66 -5.23
N ILE A 65 -15.03 -8.84 -5.35
CA ILE A 65 -15.23 -9.95 -4.40
C ILE A 65 -15.12 -9.53 -2.93
N TYR A 66 -14.09 -8.73 -2.60
CA TYR A 66 -13.82 -8.24 -1.25
C TYR A 66 -14.92 -7.36 -0.64
N GLU A 67 -15.74 -6.75 -1.51
CA GLU A 67 -16.81 -5.84 -1.17
C GLU A 67 -18.18 -6.49 -1.35
N ARG A 68 -18.25 -7.81 -1.63
CA ARG A 68 -19.48 -8.61 -1.68
C ARG A 68 -19.97 -9.01 -0.29
N ARG A 69 -21.18 -9.56 -0.22
CA ARG A 69 -21.72 -10.09 1.06
C ARG A 69 -20.83 -11.24 1.55
N PRO A 70 -20.63 -11.40 2.87
CA PRO A 70 -19.88 -12.52 3.40
C PRO A 70 -20.45 -13.85 2.91
N THR A 71 -19.57 -14.62 2.29
CA THR A 71 -19.77 -16.01 1.89
C THR A 71 -18.44 -16.73 2.14
N ALA A 72 -18.46 -18.06 2.14
CA ALA A 72 -17.23 -18.84 2.26
C ALA A 72 -16.18 -18.47 1.21
N GLU A 73 -16.62 -18.14 0.00
CA GLU A 73 -15.77 -17.68 -1.10
C GLU A 73 -15.14 -16.32 -0.80
N VAL A 74 -15.92 -15.33 -0.34
CA VAL A 74 -15.38 -14.01 -0.01
C VAL A 74 -14.43 -14.09 1.18
N ASP A 75 -14.72 -14.93 2.16
CA ASP A 75 -13.85 -15.13 3.33
C ASP A 75 -12.56 -15.87 2.97
N ALA A 76 -12.61 -16.79 2.00
CA ALA A 76 -11.42 -17.40 1.42
C ALA A 76 -10.56 -16.36 0.68
N ALA A 77 -11.18 -15.51 -0.15
CA ALA A 77 -10.48 -14.47 -0.89
C ALA A 77 -9.76 -13.47 0.03
N TRP A 78 -10.40 -13.06 1.13
CA TRP A 78 -9.75 -12.21 2.14
C TRP A 78 -8.60 -12.94 2.83
N ARG A 79 -8.79 -14.20 3.24
CA ARG A 79 -7.75 -14.98 3.91
C ARG A 79 -6.51 -15.14 3.02
N GLU A 80 -6.71 -15.45 1.75
CA GLU A 80 -5.64 -15.58 0.76
C GLU A 80 -4.87 -14.27 0.58
N LEU A 81 -5.57 -13.13 0.62
CA LEU A 81 -4.97 -11.82 0.38
C LEU A 81 -3.89 -11.43 1.42
N TYR A 82 -4.07 -11.78 2.71
CA TYR A 82 -3.17 -11.36 3.77
C TYR A 82 -2.42 -12.48 4.50
N SER A 83 -2.77 -13.77 4.30
CA SER A 83 -2.14 -14.87 5.04
C SER A 83 -0.78 -15.26 4.46
N VAL A 84 0.16 -14.32 4.51
CA VAL A 84 1.52 -14.49 4.00
C VAL A 84 2.51 -14.40 5.16
N GLU A 85 3.05 -15.55 5.54
CA GLU A 85 4.19 -15.64 6.45
C GLU A 85 5.48 -15.64 5.63
N THR A 86 6.47 -14.83 6.02
CA THR A 86 7.71 -14.67 5.27
C THR A 86 8.91 -15.07 6.12
N LYS A 87 9.89 -15.72 5.50
CA LYS A 87 11.19 -15.99 6.12
C LYS A 87 12.30 -15.40 5.28
N ILE A 88 13.36 -14.97 5.94
CA ILE A 88 14.55 -14.41 5.30
C ILE A 88 15.81 -15.12 5.82
N PRO A 89 16.86 -15.23 5.00
CA PRO A 89 18.14 -15.74 5.47
C PRO A 89 18.76 -14.79 6.51
N LYS A 90 19.59 -15.34 7.40
CA LYS A 90 20.31 -14.58 8.42
C LYS A 90 21.09 -13.39 7.86
N SER A 91 21.66 -13.52 6.65
CA SER A 91 22.40 -12.45 5.98
C SER A 91 21.55 -11.21 5.67
N GLU A 92 20.25 -11.37 5.45
CA GLU A 92 19.32 -10.26 5.25
C GLU A 92 18.80 -9.72 6.59
N ALA A 93 18.48 -10.62 7.53
CA ALA A 93 18.04 -10.22 8.87
C ALA A 93 19.08 -9.33 9.58
N LEU A 94 20.37 -9.57 9.35
CA LEU A 94 21.47 -8.75 9.89
C LEU A 94 21.56 -7.34 9.30
N LYS A 95 20.91 -7.06 8.17
CA LYS A 95 20.87 -5.74 7.53
C LYS A 95 19.70 -4.87 8.02
N MET A 96 18.71 -5.50 8.65
CA MET A 96 17.52 -4.82 9.15
C MET A 96 17.83 -3.98 10.39
N THR A 97 17.13 -2.86 10.53
CA THR A 97 17.23 -2.00 11.73
C THR A 97 16.83 -2.74 13.00
N ASN A 98 15.72 -3.49 12.94
CA ASN A 98 15.22 -4.28 14.04
C ASN A 98 15.57 -5.76 13.84
N GLN A 99 16.10 -6.39 14.89
CA GLN A 99 16.35 -7.83 14.89
C GLN A 99 15.04 -8.59 15.04
N THR A 100 15.01 -9.80 14.47
CA THR A 100 13.85 -10.69 14.51
C THR A 100 14.25 -12.09 14.96
N TRP A 101 13.26 -12.90 15.33
CA TRP A 101 13.46 -14.20 15.93
C TRP A 101 13.96 -15.25 14.93
N PRO A 102 14.96 -16.08 15.28
CA PRO A 102 15.40 -17.18 14.44
C PRO A 102 14.38 -18.33 14.43
N LEU A 103 14.23 -18.98 13.28
CA LEU A 103 13.37 -20.16 13.15
C LEU A 103 14.08 -21.41 13.67
N HIS A 104 13.50 -22.06 14.69
CA HIS A 104 14.08 -23.28 15.27
C HIS A 104 14.06 -24.47 14.29
N ARG A 105 12.99 -24.60 13.50
CA ARG A 105 12.81 -25.71 12.54
C ARG A 105 13.64 -25.54 11.27
N GLU A 106 14.14 -24.33 11.01
CA GLU A 106 14.90 -23.98 9.81
C GLU A 106 16.11 -23.11 10.17
N PRO A 107 17.19 -23.73 10.70
CA PRO A 107 18.39 -23.01 11.12
C PRO A 107 18.96 -22.15 9.98
N GLY A 108 19.31 -20.90 10.30
CA GLY A 108 19.80 -19.93 9.32
C GLY A 108 18.71 -19.02 8.75
N TYR A 109 17.44 -19.32 8.98
CA TYR A 109 16.32 -18.45 8.62
C TYR A 109 15.72 -17.74 9.83
N HIS A 110 15.10 -16.60 9.56
CA HIS A 110 14.48 -15.71 10.52
C HIS A 110 13.07 -15.35 10.04
N ILE A 111 12.13 -15.20 10.97
CA ILE A 111 10.74 -14.88 10.65
C ILE A 111 10.55 -13.37 10.47
N ILE A 112 9.81 -12.97 9.45
CA ILE A 112 9.30 -11.60 9.29
C ILE A 112 7.88 -11.64 8.70
N ALA A 113 7.22 -10.49 8.73
CA ALA A 113 6.05 -10.22 7.89
C ALA A 113 6.23 -8.85 7.26
N LEU A 114 5.75 -8.67 6.03
CA LEU A 114 5.67 -7.33 5.44
C LEU A 114 4.43 -6.63 5.99
N ASP A 115 4.57 -5.37 6.39
CA ASP A 115 3.50 -4.65 7.08
C ASP A 115 2.21 -4.55 6.24
N VAL A 116 2.28 -4.47 4.92
CA VAL A 116 1.08 -4.52 4.06
C VAL A 116 0.16 -5.70 4.38
N PHE A 117 0.70 -6.88 4.68
CA PHE A 117 -0.11 -8.05 5.03
C PHE A 117 -0.68 -7.95 6.44
N HIS A 118 0.06 -7.35 7.38
CA HIS A 118 -0.45 -7.08 8.72
C HIS A 118 -1.54 -6.00 8.71
N GLN A 119 -1.36 -4.92 7.95
CA GLN A 119 -2.36 -3.87 7.73
C GLN A 119 -3.66 -4.47 7.14
N LEU A 120 -3.56 -5.33 6.14
CA LEU A 120 -4.71 -6.02 5.53
C LEU A 120 -5.37 -7.00 6.51
N HIS A 121 -4.56 -7.75 7.27
CA HIS A 121 -5.05 -8.61 8.34
C HIS A 121 -5.82 -7.81 9.40
N CYS A 122 -5.31 -6.66 9.83
CA CYS A 122 -5.95 -5.77 10.80
C CYS A 122 -7.24 -5.13 10.26
N LEU A 123 -7.30 -4.83 8.96
CA LEU A 123 -8.49 -4.25 8.33
C LEU A 123 -9.70 -5.21 8.38
N VAL A 124 -9.50 -6.51 8.17
CA VAL A 124 -10.59 -7.48 7.97
C VAL A 124 -10.44 -8.74 8.84
N ARG A 125 -9.74 -8.64 9.97
CA ARG A 125 -9.36 -9.83 10.75
C ARG A 125 -10.57 -10.73 11.03
N PRO A 126 -10.57 -11.98 10.50
CA PRO A 126 -11.61 -12.92 10.83
C PRO A 126 -11.49 -13.32 12.30
N ALA A 127 -12.61 -13.66 12.95
CA ALA A 127 -12.61 -14.31 14.26
C ALA A 127 -12.06 -15.74 14.13
N PHE A 128 -10.75 -15.88 13.92
CA PHE A 128 -10.04 -17.14 14.05
C PHE A 128 -9.24 -17.12 15.35
N THR A 129 -9.93 -17.45 16.45
CA THR A 129 -9.33 -17.77 17.73
C THR A 129 -8.59 -19.10 17.61
N PHE A 130 -7.25 -19.06 17.54
CA PHE A 130 -6.39 -20.25 17.60
C PHE A 130 -6.57 -21.08 18.90
N PHE A 131 -7.30 -20.56 19.90
CA PHE A 131 -7.53 -21.22 21.18
C PHE A 131 -8.99 -21.37 21.64
N ALA A 132 -10.02 -21.01 20.87
CA ALA A 132 -11.41 -21.08 21.37
C ALA A 132 -12.26 -22.12 20.63
N ARG A 133 -12.05 -23.40 20.95
CA ARG A 133 -13.18 -24.36 20.92
C ARG A 133 -14.15 -23.92 22.03
N ASN A 134 -15.32 -23.42 21.64
CA ASN A 134 -16.47 -23.08 22.50
C ASN A 134 -16.53 -21.67 23.13
N SER A 135 -16.15 -20.64 22.38
CA SER A 135 -16.60 -19.26 22.67
C SER A 135 -17.00 -18.58 21.36
N LEU A 136 -18.27 -18.75 20.98
CA LEU A 136 -18.91 -17.92 19.97
C LEU A 136 -18.93 -16.49 20.50
N GLN A 137 -18.46 -15.55 19.69
CA GLN A 137 -18.19 -14.14 19.99
C GLN A 137 -16.76 -13.91 20.48
N SER A 138 -15.92 -13.40 19.58
CA SER A 138 -15.25 -12.10 19.74
C SER A 138 -14.21 -11.91 18.64
N GLN A 139 -14.26 -10.73 18.00
CA GLN A 139 -13.20 -10.10 17.19
C GLN A 139 -13.13 -10.43 15.69
N ASP A 140 -14.29 -10.43 15.04
CA ASP A 140 -14.45 -10.12 13.62
C ASP A 140 -15.05 -8.69 13.52
N MET A 141 -14.26 -7.68 13.92
CA MET A 141 -14.84 -6.40 14.38
C MET A 141 -15.37 -5.49 13.28
N LEU A 142 -14.76 -5.45 12.09
CA LEU A 142 -15.15 -4.48 11.05
C LEU A 142 -16.08 -5.09 10.00
N ARG A 143 -15.72 -6.23 9.39
CA ARG A 143 -16.50 -6.79 8.27
C ARG A 143 -17.76 -7.54 8.70
N GLN A 144 -17.72 -8.32 9.79
CA GLN A 144 -18.92 -9.05 10.25
C GLN A 144 -19.90 -8.18 11.04
N ARG A 145 -19.45 -7.15 11.79
CA ARG A 145 -20.37 -6.21 12.46
C ARG A 145 -21.25 -5.42 11.50
N ILE A 146 -20.79 -5.22 10.27
CA ILE A 146 -21.57 -4.64 9.18
C ILE A 146 -22.69 -5.60 8.70
N HIS A 147 -22.55 -6.90 8.97
CA HIS A 147 -23.40 -7.97 8.41
C HIS A 147 -24.15 -8.83 9.44
N THR A 148 -23.89 -8.70 10.74
CA THR A 148 -24.63 -9.40 11.79
C THR A 148 -26.03 -8.81 11.96
N PRO A 149 -27.12 -9.57 11.67
CA PRO A 149 -28.39 -9.30 12.29
C PRO A 149 -28.31 -9.93 13.69
N THR A 150 -28.01 -9.10 14.70
CA THR A 150 -28.28 -9.32 16.13
C THR A 150 -28.48 -10.78 16.58
N ILE A 151 -27.41 -11.59 16.68
CA ILE A 151 -27.49 -12.88 17.39
C ILE A 151 -27.07 -12.63 18.83
N GLY A 152 -28.06 -12.57 19.72
CA GLY A 152 -27.87 -12.44 21.16
C GLY A 152 -28.33 -11.10 21.73
N GLY A 153 -29.64 -10.85 21.72
CA GLY A 153 -30.36 -10.12 22.79
C GLY A 153 -29.93 -8.70 23.19
N HIS A 154 -28.95 -8.08 22.55
CA HIS A 154 -28.61 -6.68 22.77
C HIS A 154 -28.95 -5.89 21.50
N PRO A 155 -29.92 -4.96 21.55
CA PRO A 155 -30.30 -4.17 20.40
C PRO A 155 -29.16 -3.22 20.07
N SER A 156 -28.37 -3.59 19.06
CA SER A 156 -27.83 -2.63 18.09
C SER A 156 -28.67 -2.68 16.81
N ALA A 157 -29.94 -3.01 16.93
CA ALA A 157 -30.92 -2.21 16.23
C ALA A 157 -30.79 -0.81 16.84
N ILE A 158 -30.03 0.07 16.18
CA ILE A 158 -30.38 1.49 16.23
C ILE A 158 -31.71 1.59 15.48
N SER A 159 -32.76 1.15 16.17
CA SER A 159 -34.15 1.49 15.92
C SER A 159 -34.68 2.06 17.23
N ASP A 160 -33.89 2.93 17.86
CA ASP A 160 -34.50 3.98 18.65
C ASP A 160 -35.04 4.96 17.63
N ALA A 161 -36.37 4.93 17.44
CA ALA A 161 -37.15 5.89 16.67
C ALA A 161 -37.06 7.34 17.23
N ASN A 162 -35.99 7.65 17.97
CA ASN A 162 -35.68 8.92 18.60
C ASN A 162 -34.16 9.23 18.64
N THR A 163 -33.32 8.51 17.87
CA THR A 163 -31.91 8.90 17.68
C THR A 163 -31.72 9.60 16.36
N THR A 164 -31.45 10.90 16.43
CA THR A 164 -31.16 11.82 15.31
C THR A 164 -29.76 11.59 14.72
N TYR A 165 -29.38 10.34 14.44
CA TYR A 165 -28.10 10.03 13.80
C TYR A 165 -28.35 9.40 12.42
N PRO A 166 -27.83 10.00 11.33
CA PRO A 166 -27.99 9.42 10.00
C PRO A 166 -27.31 8.04 9.95
N HIS A 167 -28.11 7.01 9.68
CA HIS A 167 -27.59 5.66 9.51
C HIS A 167 -26.72 5.58 8.24
N VAL A 168 -25.44 5.26 8.41
CA VAL A 168 -24.54 4.97 7.28
C VAL A 168 -24.92 3.62 6.68
N PRO A 169 -25.29 3.53 5.39
CA PRO A 169 -25.65 2.26 4.78
C PRO A 169 -24.51 1.24 4.84
N ILE A 170 -24.85 -0.04 5.02
CA ILE A 170 -23.88 -1.15 4.99
C ILE A 170 -23.06 -1.17 3.67
N SER A 171 -23.68 -0.79 2.55
CA SER A 171 -23.00 -0.63 1.27
C SER A 171 -21.91 0.45 1.30
N HIS A 172 -22.11 1.51 2.10
CA HIS A 172 -21.11 2.56 2.27
C HIS A 172 -19.88 2.04 3.03
N LEU A 173 -20.10 1.30 4.13
CA LEU A 173 -19.01 0.73 4.91
C LEU A 173 -18.20 -0.30 4.11
N ARG A 174 -18.85 -1.09 3.26
CA ARG A 174 -18.16 -2.08 2.41
C ARG A 174 -17.26 -1.43 1.37
N HIS A 175 -17.77 -0.43 0.64
CA HIS A 175 -16.90 0.26 -0.34
C HIS A 175 -15.80 1.04 0.36
N CYS A 176 -16.03 1.54 1.57
CA CYS A 176 -14.99 2.23 2.36
C CYS A 176 -13.84 1.27 2.71
N ILE A 177 -14.18 0.07 3.22
CA ILE A 177 -13.19 -1.00 3.45
C ILE A 177 -12.49 -1.38 2.14
N GLY A 178 -13.24 -1.47 1.04
CA GLY A 178 -12.70 -1.72 -0.30
C GLY A 178 -11.69 -0.67 -0.76
N ALA A 179 -12.01 0.62 -0.57
CA ALA A 179 -11.13 1.74 -0.90
C ALA A 179 -9.85 1.74 -0.04
N ILE A 180 -9.97 1.47 1.26
CA ILE A 180 -8.80 1.35 2.15
C ILE A 180 -7.95 0.16 1.74
N ARG A 181 -8.53 -1.02 1.48
CA ARG A 181 -7.81 -2.20 0.98
C ARG A 181 -6.99 -1.87 -0.28
N GLN A 182 -7.61 -1.19 -1.25
CA GLN A 182 -6.92 -0.77 -2.48
C GLN A 182 -5.79 0.22 -2.20
N ALA A 183 -5.99 1.17 -1.27
CA ALA A 183 -4.95 2.10 -0.87
C ALA A 183 -3.76 1.40 -0.17
N LEU A 184 -4.02 0.44 0.71
CA LEU A 184 -2.97 -0.36 1.38
C LEU A 184 -2.18 -1.19 0.37
N MET A 185 -2.85 -1.83 -0.59
CA MET A 185 -2.18 -2.58 -1.66
C MET A 185 -1.42 -1.68 -2.64
N CYS A 186 -1.88 -0.46 -2.87
CA CYS A 186 -1.23 0.52 -3.72
C CYS A 186 0.00 1.14 -3.03
N ALA A 187 -0.07 1.37 -1.72
CA ALA A 187 1.05 1.84 -0.93
C ALA A 187 2.08 0.72 -0.69
N ALA A 188 1.60 -0.52 -0.50
CA ALA A 188 2.38 -1.75 -0.29
C ALA A 188 3.56 -1.54 0.67
N ASP A 189 3.28 -1.27 1.94
CA ASP A 189 4.35 -1.11 2.93
C ASP A 189 5.13 -2.42 3.11
N ILE A 190 6.38 -2.42 2.65
CA ILE A 190 7.31 -3.54 2.73
C ILE A 190 8.18 -3.52 3.99
N THR A 191 7.89 -2.62 4.94
CA THR A 191 8.62 -2.56 6.21
C THR A 191 8.48 -3.90 6.93
N PRO A 192 9.59 -4.54 7.34
CA PRO A 192 9.55 -5.83 8.00
C PRO A 192 9.07 -5.67 9.44
N ILE A 193 7.94 -6.27 9.74
CA ILE A 193 7.53 -6.58 11.11
C ILE A 193 8.35 -7.75 11.63
N VAL A 194 8.81 -7.61 12.87
CA VAL A 194 9.73 -8.54 13.54
C VAL A 194 9.08 -9.25 14.71
N TRP A 195 9.69 -10.35 15.11
CA TRP A 195 9.34 -11.12 16.30
C TRP A 195 10.45 -11.02 17.32
N GLN A 196 10.11 -10.68 18.56
CA GLN A 196 11.06 -10.50 19.65
C GLN A 196 10.55 -11.13 20.94
N TRP A 197 11.47 -11.51 21.83
CA TRP A 197 11.12 -12.10 23.12
C TRP A 197 10.45 -11.05 24.02
N SER A 198 9.28 -11.39 24.55
CA SER A 198 8.53 -10.57 25.49
C SER A 198 8.67 -11.16 26.88
N GLU A 199 9.47 -10.52 27.74
CA GLU A 199 9.61 -10.94 29.14
C GLU A 199 8.27 -10.95 29.89
N PRO A 200 7.39 -9.93 29.78
CA PRO A 200 6.11 -9.95 30.50
C PRO A 200 5.19 -11.09 30.07
N ARG A 201 5.21 -11.49 28.79
CA ARG A 201 4.32 -12.52 28.25
C ARG A 201 4.97 -13.90 28.16
N GLN A 202 6.29 -14.00 28.40
CA GLN A 202 7.08 -15.23 28.32
C GLN A 202 6.92 -15.96 26.98
N LEU A 203 6.80 -15.21 25.89
CA LEU A 203 6.67 -15.73 24.54
C LEU A 203 7.27 -14.78 23.50
N VAL A 204 7.51 -15.28 22.29
CA VAL A 204 8.00 -14.49 21.17
C VAL A 204 6.84 -13.79 20.50
N GLU A 205 6.89 -12.46 20.46
CA GLU A 205 5.79 -11.60 20.03
C GLU A 205 6.16 -10.75 18.84
N GLN A 206 5.17 -10.59 17.97
CA GLN A 206 5.22 -9.63 16.88
C GLN A 206 5.32 -8.21 17.46
N GLN A 207 6.23 -7.40 16.93
CA GLN A 207 6.38 -5.97 17.26
C GLN A 207 5.79 -5.14 16.12
N ASP A 208 4.76 -4.36 16.42
CA ASP A 208 4.03 -3.50 15.47
C ASP A 208 4.50 -2.04 15.52
N ASP A 209 5.46 -1.71 16.39
CA ASP A 209 6.06 -0.38 16.56
C ASP A 209 7.43 -0.26 15.86
N VAL A 210 7.51 -0.75 14.63
CA VAL A 210 8.74 -0.70 13.82
C VAL A 210 8.89 0.66 13.11
N VAL A 211 10.10 0.96 12.63
CA VAL A 211 10.38 2.22 11.92
C VAL A 211 9.93 2.10 10.47
N HIS A 212 8.99 2.96 10.06
CA HIS A 212 8.47 3.02 8.69
C HIS A 212 9.08 4.17 7.89
N MET A 213 9.13 3.98 6.57
CA MET A 213 9.37 5.05 5.61
C MET A 213 8.02 5.54 5.06
N CYS A 214 7.61 6.73 5.48
CA CYS A 214 6.32 7.30 5.11
C CYS A 214 6.45 8.48 4.13
N ARG A 215 5.39 8.72 3.35
CA ARG A 215 5.18 10.03 2.73
C ARG A 215 4.89 11.05 3.82
N ASP A 216 5.46 12.25 3.72
CA ASP A 216 5.20 13.31 4.71
C ASP A 216 3.74 13.80 4.64
N PHE A 217 2.90 13.22 5.51
CA PHE A 217 1.50 13.58 5.63
C PHE A 217 1.30 15.07 5.97
N GLY A 218 2.20 15.66 6.77
CA GLY A 218 2.12 17.07 7.12
C GLY A 218 2.30 17.97 5.89
N SER A 219 3.22 17.61 4.98
CA SER A 219 3.40 18.33 3.73
C SER A 219 2.22 18.18 2.78
N VAL A 220 1.67 16.96 2.65
CA VAL A 220 0.45 16.73 1.86
C VAL A 220 -0.73 17.53 2.42
N ARG A 221 -0.91 17.53 3.75
CA ARG A 221 -1.98 18.28 4.41
C ARG A 221 -1.83 19.78 4.20
N ARG A 222 -0.64 20.34 4.41
CA ARG A 222 -0.36 21.77 4.17
C ARG A 222 -0.63 22.15 2.72
N TRP A 223 -0.25 21.31 1.76
CA TRP A 223 -0.57 21.53 0.36
C TRP A 223 -2.08 21.57 0.11
N ALA A 224 -2.86 20.72 0.76
CA ALA A 224 -4.32 20.69 0.63
C ALA A 224 -5.03 21.86 1.36
N GLU A 225 -4.43 22.36 2.45
CA GLU A 225 -4.96 23.45 3.27
C GLU A 225 -4.58 24.86 2.76
N ASP A 226 -3.65 24.94 1.81
CA ASP A 226 -3.21 26.17 1.16
C ASP A 226 -4.40 27.00 0.66
N ALA A 227 -4.37 28.31 0.90
CA ALA A 227 -5.52 29.18 0.69
C ALA A 227 -5.98 29.24 -0.78
N ASP A 228 -5.06 29.08 -1.74
CA ASP A 228 -5.38 29.08 -3.17
C ASP A 228 -6.00 27.76 -3.63
N ARG A 229 -5.94 26.71 -2.78
CA ARG A 229 -6.46 25.36 -3.06
C ARG A 229 -7.66 24.99 -2.21
N ARG A 230 -7.79 25.61 -1.04
CA ARG A 230 -8.86 25.33 -0.10
C ARG A 230 -10.20 25.71 -0.72
N PHE A 231 -11.02 24.70 -0.97
CA PHE A 231 -12.33 24.84 -1.57
C PHE A 231 -13.42 24.36 -0.60
N VAL A 232 -14.48 25.16 -0.44
CA VAL A 232 -15.67 24.75 0.29
C VAL A 232 -16.75 24.46 -0.73
N SER A 233 -17.00 23.18 -0.97
CA SER A 233 -17.97 22.74 -1.95
C SER A 233 -19.38 23.22 -1.61
N ARG A 234 -20.08 23.72 -2.61
CA ARG A 234 -21.51 24.01 -2.60
C ARG A 234 -22.22 23.14 -3.62
N MET A 235 -23.55 23.04 -3.52
CA MET A 235 -24.32 22.19 -4.41
C MET A 235 -24.26 22.66 -5.88
N GLU A 236 -24.06 23.96 -6.08
CA GLU A 236 -23.92 24.57 -7.39
C GLU A 236 -22.68 24.07 -8.14
N ASP A 237 -21.63 23.73 -7.42
CA ASP A 237 -20.34 23.30 -8.01
C ASP A 237 -20.41 21.92 -8.66
N PHE A 238 -21.42 21.11 -8.30
CA PHE A 238 -21.64 19.77 -8.84
C PHE A 238 -22.72 19.74 -9.94
N ARG A 239 -23.24 20.91 -10.33
CA ARG A 239 -24.27 21.02 -11.37
C ARG A 239 -23.60 21.34 -12.70
N ALA A 240 -23.78 20.48 -13.69
CA ALA A 240 -23.29 20.73 -15.04
C ALA A 240 -23.91 22.02 -15.61
N PRO A 241 -23.10 22.98 -16.13
CA PRO A 241 -23.65 24.12 -16.85
C PRO A 241 -24.42 23.66 -18.08
N PRO A 242 -25.47 24.38 -18.50
CA PRO A 242 -26.17 24.07 -19.75
C PRO A 242 -25.20 24.04 -20.93
N GLY A 243 -25.11 22.91 -21.64
CA GLY A 243 -24.25 22.74 -22.81
C GLY A 243 -22.77 22.43 -22.53
N ASN A 244 -22.38 22.21 -21.27
CA ASN A 244 -21.03 21.78 -20.90
C ASN A 244 -21.12 20.43 -20.17
N ASP A 245 -20.51 19.39 -20.72
CA ASP A 245 -20.43 18.06 -20.11
C ASP A 245 -19.36 17.98 -19.01
N GLY A 246 -18.62 19.06 -18.78
CA GLY A 246 -17.60 19.18 -17.74
C GLY A 246 -16.29 18.46 -18.08
N ILE A 247 -16.12 17.97 -19.31
CA ILE A 247 -14.92 17.26 -19.73
C ILE A 247 -13.88 18.27 -20.23
N ILE A 248 -12.81 18.45 -19.45
CA ILE A 248 -11.63 19.19 -19.90
C ILE A 248 -10.98 18.39 -21.04
N GLY A 249 -10.94 18.97 -22.25
CA GLY A 249 -10.27 18.37 -23.42
C GLY A 249 -11.18 17.94 -24.57
N ALA A 250 -12.51 18.09 -24.47
CA ALA A 250 -13.41 17.80 -25.60
C ALA A 250 -13.38 18.88 -26.72
N GLY A 251 -12.57 19.95 -26.57
CA GLY A 251 -12.57 21.12 -27.44
C GLY A 251 -11.36 21.29 -28.37
N GLU A 252 -10.34 20.43 -28.33
CA GLU A 252 -9.16 20.53 -29.20
C GLU A 252 -8.74 19.14 -29.69
N THR A 253 -9.55 18.54 -30.56
CA THR A 253 -9.12 17.37 -31.33
C THR A 253 -8.15 17.80 -32.43
N GLY A 254 -6.87 17.93 -32.08
CA GLY A 254 -5.81 17.49 -32.97
C GLY A 254 -5.80 15.96 -32.93
N GLU A 255 -6.01 15.34 -34.09
CA GLU A 255 -6.10 13.88 -34.26
C GLU A 255 -4.89 13.15 -33.68
N GLU A 256 -5.08 12.46 -32.55
CA GLU A 256 -4.46 11.18 -32.23
C GLU A 256 -5.24 10.58 -31.04
N GLY A 257 -6.36 9.93 -31.37
CA GLY A 257 -7.24 9.30 -30.39
C GLY A 257 -6.55 8.13 -29.70
N MET A 258 -6.35 8.24 -28.38
CA MET A 258 -6.16 7.07 -27.54
C MET A 258 -7.52 6.40 -27.35
N ASP A 259 -7.71 5.30 -28.09
CA ASP A 259 -8.82 4.37 -28.00
C ASP A 259 -8.90 3.74 -26.60
N TRP A 260 -9.91 4.12 -25.82
CA TRP A 260 -10.29 3.44 -24.57
C TRP A 260 -11.35 2.36 -24.83
N GLY A 261 -11.16 1.58 -25.90
CA GLY A 261 -12.05 0.51 -26.34
C GLY A 261 -12.21 -0.59 -25.30
N GLY A 262 -13.19 -0.41 -24.40
CA GLY A 262 -13.79 -1.50 -23.65
C GLY A 262 -14.67 -2.32 -24.59
N HIS A 263 -14.12 -3.42 -25.10
CA HIS A 263 -14.90 -4.44 -25.80
C HIS A 263 -15.88 -5.08 -24.81
N HIS A 264 -17.17 -4.82 -25.03
CA HIS A 264 -18.24 -5.71 -24.61
C HIS A 264 -18.37 -6.79 -25.68
N ASP A 265 -17.86 -7.99 -25.42
CA ASP A 265 -18.26 -9.18 -26.15
C ASP A 265 -19.30 -9.96 -25.35
N GLN A 266 -20.52 -9.89 -25.89
CA GLN A 266 -21.59 -10.89 -26.02
C GLN A 266 -21.94 -11.79 -24.84
#